data_AF-A0A179BAR6-F1
#
_entry.id   AF-A0A179BAR6-F1
#
_cell.length_a   1.000
_cell.length_b   1.000
_cell.length_c   1.000
_cell.angle_alpha   90.00
_cell.angle_beta   90.00
_cell.angle_gamma   90.00
#
_symmetry.space_group_name_H-M   'P 1'
#
loop_
_entity.id
_entity.type
_entity.pdbx_description
1 polymer ?
#
loop_
_entity_poly.entity_id
_entity_poly.type
_entity_poly.pdbx_seq_one_letter_code
_entity_poly.pdbx_strand_id
1 'polypeptide(L)'
;MDGGINEANGNLRDSSGAAVRPPIAWALTVVVGLALDWLYALPFLPAAMPAGGLGGIVFLAGLALLIWAATTFRRAGTQVQLSRPTTTIVDEGPYRFTRNPIYIGMFLGLIGLAVAFDSLWLIILLAPFYLVIRYGVVAREEAYLERKFGDAYLAYKARIRRWL
;
A
#
# COMPACT_ATOMS: atom_id res chain seq x y z
N MET A 1 46.14 15.31 19.57
CA MET A 1 45.54 14.25 20.40
C MET A 1 44.04 14.42 20.27
N ASP A 2 43.42 13.50 19.53
CA ASP A 2 42.01 13.19 19.22
C ASP A 2 40.92 14.26 19.44
N GLY A 3 40.13 14.69 18.45
CA GLY A 3 39.86 14.09 17.14
C GLY A 3 38.86 12.93 17.21
N GLY A 4 37.56 13.23 17.24
CA GLY A 4 36.56 12.35 16.60
C GLY A 4 35.78 11.37 17.47
N ILE A 5 35.10 11.82 18.52
CA ILE A 5 34.02 11.03 19.15
C ILE A 5 32.71 11.84 19.22
N ASN A 6 31.65 11.27 18.61
CA ASN A 6 30.21 11.59 18.77
C ASN A 6 29.43 12.36 17.67
N GLU A 7 29.74 12.19 16.38
CA GLU A 7 28.77 12.59 15.32
C GLU A 7 28.36 11.47 14.34
N ALA A 8 28.57 10.19 14.68
CA ALA A 8 28.31 9.07 13.76
C ALA A 8 27.16 8.12 14.14
N ASN A 9 26.23 8.52 15.04
CA ASN A 9 25.14 7.63 15.47
C ASN A 9 23.71 8.16 15.18
N GLY A 10 23.56 9.08 14.23
CA GLY A 10 22.26 9.68 13.90
C GLY A 10 21.44 9.02 12.79
N ASN A 11 21.92 7.94 12.14
CA ASN A 11 21.43 7.66 10.78
C ASN A 11 21.12 6.20 10.40
N LEU A 12 20.86 5.30 11.35
CA LEU A 12 20.71 3.88 11.02
C LEU A 12 19.28 3.29 11.05
N ARG A 13 18.25 4.02 11.48
CA ARG A 13 16.86 3.49 11.48
C ARG A 13 15.78 4.56 11.29
N ASP A 14 15.95 5.51 10.37
CA ASP A 14 14.83 6.41 9.98
C ASP A 14 13.85 5.68 9.04
N SER A 15 13.27 4.59 9.55
CA SER A 15 12.23 3.83 8.89
C SER A 15 10.99 3.93 9.75
N SER A 16 9.81 4.04 9.12
CA SER A 16 8.52 4.05 9.81
C SER A 16 8.37 2.90 10.80
N GLY A 17 9.18 1.84 10.66
CA GLY A 17 9.23 0.66 11.50
C GLY A 17 8.02 -0.25 11.27
N ALA A 18 7.33 -0.10 10.15
CA ALA A 18 6.23 -0.96 9.75
C ALA A 18 6.55 -2.43 10.06
N ALA A 19 5.71 -3.04 10.90
CA ALA A 19 5.93 -4.42 11.36
C ALA A 19 5.75 -5.44 10.23
N VAL A 20 5.05 -5.05 9.17
CA VAL A 20 4.67 -5.90 8.05
C VAL A 20 4.96 -5.18 6.74
N ARG A 21 5.63 -5.88 5.81
CA ARG A 21 5.86 -5.36 4.45
C ARG A 21 4.56 -5.57 3.64
N PRO A 22 3.92 -4.51 3.12
CA PRO A 22 2.63 -4.62 2.43
C PRO A 22 2.59 -5.65 1.28
N PRO A 23 3.62 -5.77 0.41
CA PRO A 23 3.63 -6.78 -0.64
C PRO A 23 3.63 -8.22 -0.10
N ILE A 24 4.26 -8.47 1.05
CA ILE A 24 4.28 -9.79 1.69
C ILE A 24 2.89 -10.11 2.25
N ALA A 25 2.27 -9.16 2.96
CA ALA A 25 0.91 -9.33 3.45
C ALA A 25 -0.08 -9.62 2.30
N TRP A 26 0.07 -8.91 1.19
CA TRP A 26 -0.76 -9.12 0.00
C TRP A 26 -0.53 -10.51 -0.61
N ALA A 27 0.73 -10.91 -0.82
CA ALA A 27 1.05 -12.22 -1.37
C ALA A 27 0.55 -13.36 -0.47
N LEU A 28 0.72 -13.24 0.85
CA LEU A 28 0.18 -14.20 1.82
C LEU A 28 -1.34 -14.27 1.73
N THR A 29 -2.02 -13.13 1.61
CA THR A 29 -3.48 -13.07 1.46
C THR A 29 -3.94 -13.83 0.21
N VAL A 30 -3.26 -13.64 -0.92
CA VAL A 30 -3.56 -14.35 -2.17
C VAL A 30 -3.31 -15.84 -2.04
N VAL A 31 -2.14 -16.25 -1.52
CA VAL A 31 -1.78 -17.66 -1.37
C VAL A 31 -2.75 -18.38 -0.43
N VAL A 32 -3.06 -17.78 0.73
CA VAL A 32 -4.02 -18.36 1.68
C VAL A 32 -5.42 -18.44 1.05
N GLY A 33 -5.87 -17.38 0.37
CA GLY A 33 -7.18 -17.38 -0.28
C GLY A 33 -7.31 -18.45 -1.35
N LEU A 34 -6.32 -18.58 -2.24
CA LEU A 34 -6.32 -19.61 -3.28
C LEU A 34 -6.15 -21.02 -2.72
N ALA A 35 -5.39 -21.19 -1.63
CA ALA A 35 -5.28 -22.49 -0.97
C ALA A 35 -6.60 -22.92 -0.30
N LEU A 36 -7.31 -21.98 0.33
CA LEU A 36 -8.65 -22.22 0.89
C LEU A 36 -9.66 -22.52 -0.21
N ASP A 37 -9.58 -21.81 -1.33
CA ASP A 37 -10.43 -22.03 -2.50
C ASP A 37 -10.19 -23.40 -3.13
N TRP A 38 -8.93 -23.81 -3.24
CA TRP A 38 -8.54 -25.14 -3.71
C TRP A 38 -9.03 -26.25 -2.78
N LEU A 39 -9.07 -26.01 -1.47
CA LEU A 39 -9.56 -26.98 -0.49
C LEU A 39 -11.10 -27.03 -0.43
N TYR A 40 -11.75 -25.86 -0.48
CA TYR A 40 -13.20 -25.70 -0.43
C TYR A 40 -13.63 -24.53 -1.34
N ALA A 41 -13.99 -24.85 -2.58
CA ALA A 41 -14.46 -23.84 -3.53
C ALA A 41 -15.81 -23.25 -3.08
N LEU A 42 -15.86 -21.93 -2.95
CA LEU A 42 -17.08 -21.17 -2.62
C LEU A 42 -17.35 -20.15 -3.72
N PRO A 43 -17.89 -20.59 -4.88
CA PRO A 43 -18.29 -19.68 -5.95
C PRO A 43 -19.42 -18.79 -5.46
N PHE A 44 -19.37 -17.51 -5.81
CA PHE A 44 -20.38 -16.53 -5.41
C PHE A 44 -21.03 -15.83 -6.61
N LEU A 45 -20.46 -16.01 -7.81
CA LEU A 45 -20.99 -15.46 -9.05
C LEU A 45 -21.80 -16.49 -9.85
N PRO A 46 -22.79 -16.05 -10.64
CA PRO A 46 -23.47 -16.94 -11.58
C PRO A 46 -22.51 -17.43 -12.66
N ALA A 47 -22.61 -18.72 -13.03
CA ALA A 47 -21.73 -19.35 -14.03
C ALA A 47 -21.76 -18.68 -15.42
N ALA A 48 -22.83 -17.95 -15.76
CA ALA A 48 -22.95 -17.21 -17.02
C ALA A 48 -22.16 -15.89 -17.04
N MET A 49 -21.63 -15.45 -15.90
CA MET A 49 -20.90 -14.19 -15.80
C MET A 49 -19.46 -14.37 -16.32
N PRO A 50 -18.93 -13.45 -17.15
CA PRO A 50 -17.55 -13.51 -17.62
C PRO A 50 -16.58 -13.02 -16.53
N ALA A 51 -16.60 -13.70 -15.38
CA ALA A 51 -15.91 -13.32 -14.15
C ALA A 51 -14.38 -13.17 -14.36
N GLY A 52 -13.77 -14.09 -15.12
CA GLY A 52 -12.35 -14.02 -15.49
C GLY A 52 -11.97 -12.72 -16.20
N GLY A 53 -12.76 -12.28 -17.19
CA GLY A 53 -12.50 -11.05 -17.94
C GLY A 53 -12.71 -9.79 -17.09
N LEU A 54 -13.82 -9.72 -16.36
CA LEU A 54 -14.12 -8.59 -15.48
C LEU A 54 -13.09 -8.47 -14.35
N GLY A 55 -12.76 -9.58 -13.69
CA GLY A 55 -11.75 -9.63 -12.64
C GLY A 55 -10.36 -9.25 -13.16
N GLY A 56 -10.00 -9.73 -14.35
CA GLY A 56 -8.76 -9.33 -15.03
C GLY A 56 -8.68 -7.82 -15.28
N ILE A 57 -9.75 -7.19 -15.75
CA ILE A 57 -9.81 -5.73 -15.97
C ILE A 57 -9.61 -4.98 -14.64
N VAL A 58 -10.31 -5.40 -13.58
CA VAL A 58 -10.19 -4.78 -12.25
C VAL A 58 -8.78 -4.95 -11.69
N PHE A 59 -8.19 -6.13 -11.84
CA PHE A 59 -6.81 -6.41 -11.44
C PHE A 59 -5.81 -5.50 -12.16
N LEU A 60 -5.94 -5.39 -13.49
CA LEU A 60 -5.07 -4.53 -14.30
C LEU A 60 -5.22 -3.05 -13.94
N ALA A 61 -6.43 -2.59 -13.65
CA ALA A 61 -6.66 -1.23 -13.17
C ALA A 61 -5.97 -0.99 -11.80
N GLY A 62 -6.08 -1.94 -10.87
CA GLY A 62 -5.38 -1.89 -9.59
C GLY A 62 -3.86 -1.88 -9.74
N LEU A 63 -3.32 -2.73 -10.62
CA LEU A 63 -1.90 -2.80 -10.94
C LEU A 63 -1.40 -1.50 -11.59
N ALA A 64 -2.15 -0.94 -12.52
CA ALA A 64 -1.83 0.33 -13.16
C ALA A 64 -1.78 1.48 -12.14
N LEU A 65 -2.75 1.54 -11.21
CA LEU A 65 -2.76 2.52 -10.13
C LEU A 65 -1.55 2.34 -9.20
N LEU A 66 -1.20 1.09 -8.85
CA LEU A 66 -0.04 0.77 -8.02
C LEU A 66 1.26 1.23 -8.71
N ILE A 67 1.44 0.91 -9.99
CA ILE A 67 2.62 1.31 -10.77
C ILE A 67 2.68 2.84 -10.87
N TRP A 68 1.57 3.51 -11.14
CA TRP A 68 1.52 4.96 -11.19
C TRP A 68 1.91 5.59 -9.85
N ALA A 69 1.35 5.11 -8.75
CA ALA A 69 1.68 5.58 -7.41
C ALA A 69 3.15 5.30 -7.04
N ALA A 70 3.66 4.12 -7.34
CA ALA A 70 5.05 3.75 -7.07
C ALA A 70 6.02 4.59 -7.91
N THR A 71 5.71 4.84 -9.18
CA THR A 71 6.54 5.65 -10.07
C THR A 71 6.50 7.12 -9.67
N THR A 72 5.36 7.69 -9.30
CA THR A 72 5.26 9.05 -8.76
C THR A 72 6.07 9.18 -7.47
N PHE A 73 5.95 8.22 -6.55
CA PHE A 73 6.71 8.23 -5.30
C PHE A 73 8.23 8.12 -5.55
N ARG A 74 8.64 7.21 -6.44
CA ARG A 74 10.05 7.06 -6.85
C ARG A 74 10.57 8.34 -7.50
N ARG A 75 9.80 8.96 -8.40
CA ARG A 75 10.18 10.21 -9.08
C ARG A 75 10.40 11.35 -8.09
N ALA A 76 9.49 11.52 -7.14
CA ALA A 76 9.64 12.50 -6.07
C ALA A 76 10.87 12.21 -5.20
N GLY A 77 11.16 10.94 -4.92
CA GLY A 77 12.39 10.52 -4.23
C GLY A 77 13.67 10.65 -5.06
N THR A 78 13.61 10.58 -6.39
CA THR A 78 14.78 10.76 -7.28
C THR A 78 15.07 12.20 -7.61
N GLN A 79 14.09 13.11 -7.53
CA GLN A 79 14.31 14.55 -7.73
C GLN A 79 15.02 15.20 -6.54
N VAL A 80 15.06 14.54 -5.39
CA VAL A 80 15.74 15.01 -4.18
C VAL A 80 16.86 14.02 -3.84
N GLN A 81 18.09 14.40 -4.17
CA GLN A 81 19.34 13.65 -4.06
C GLN A 81 19.45 12.59 -2.92
N LEU A 82 20.02 11.44 -3.30
CA LEU A 82 19.98 10.08 -2.74
C LEU A 82 20.44 9.81 -1.29
N SER A 83 20.73 10.80 -0.44
CA SER A 83 21.44 10.54 0.82
C SER A 83 20.70 10.90 2.11
N ARG A 84 19.40 11.24 2.09
CA ARG A 84 18.67 11.63 3.32
C ARG A 84 17.21 11.14 3.37
N PRO A 85 16.67 10.95 4.58
CA PRO A 85 15.38 10.30 4.76
C PRO A 85 14.22 11.21 4.35
N THR A 86 13.08 10.65 3.90
CA THR A 86 11.88 11.31 3.30
C THR A 86 11.83 12.81 3.55
N THR A 87 12.19 13.63 2.56
CA THR A 87 12.38 15.09 2.68
C THR A 87 11.19 15.91 2.19
N THR A 88 10.24 15.31 1.46
CA THR A 88 9.12 16.02 0.85
C THR A 88 7.82 15.21 0.91
N ILE A 89 6.70 15.89 1.13
CA ILE A 89 5.35 15.33 1.00
C ILE A 89 5.01 15.26 -0.49
N VAL A 90 4.71 14.07 -0.99
CA VAL A 90 4.33 13.87 -2.39
C VAL A 90 2.82 14.12 -2.53
N ASP A 91 2.43 15.20 -3.20
CA ASP A 91 1.03 15.53 -3.49
C ASP A 91 0.68 15.49 -4.99
N GLU A 92 1.62 15.02 -5.83
CA GLU A 92 1.43 14.87 -7.28
C GLU A 92 0.85 13.50 -7.67
N GLY A 93 0.41 13.40 -8.93
CA GLY A 93 -0.09 12.15 -9.51
C GLY A 93 -1.30 11.59 -8.72
N PRO A 94 -1.31 10.31 -8.33
CA PRO A 94 -2.43 9.73 -7.60
C PRO A 94 -2.49 10.18 -6.13
N TYR A 95 -1.40 10.74 -5.58
CA TYR A 95 -1.34 11.24 -4.20
C TYR A 95 -2.13 12.55 -3.98
N ARG A 96 -2.59 13.19 -5.07
CA ARG A 96 -3.52 14.33 -5.02
C ARG A 96 -4.96 13.94 -4.69
N PHE A 97 -5.30 12.66 -4.86
CA PHE A 97 -6.66 12.15 -4.66
C PHE A 97 -6.80 11.40 -3.33
N THR A 98 -5.76 10.68 -2.93
CA THR A 98 -5.71 9.92 -1.69
C THR A 98 -4.28 9.91 -1.17
N ARG A 99 -4.11 9.84 0.15
CA ARG A 99 -2.79 9.71 0.77
C ARG A 99 -2.18 8.32 0.60
N ASN A 100 -2.99 7.33 0.21
CA ASN A 100 -2.66 5.91 0.23
C ASN A 100 -2.94 5.18 -1.11
N PRO A 101 -2.56 5.73 -2.29
CA PRO A 101 -2.95 5.19 -3.59
C PRO A 101 -2.36 3.80 -3.88
N ILE A 102 -1.16 3.50 -3.36
CA ILE A 102 -0.54 2.17 -3.46
C ILE A 102 -1.46 1.11 -2.85
N TYR A 103 -2.00 1.39 -1.65
CA TYR A 103 -2.86 0.45 -0.95
C TYR A 103 -4.19 0.28 -1.67
N ILE A 104 -4.76 1.34 -2.25
CA ILE A 104 -5.95 1.23 -3.11
C ILE A 104 -5.69 0.30 -4.29
N GLY A 105 -4.54 0.43 -4.96
CA GLY A 105 -4.14 -0.48 -6.04
C GLY A 105 -4.05 -1.94 -5.58
N MET A 106 -3.53 -2.19 -4.38
CA MET A 106 -3.47 -3.54 -3.78
C MET A 106 -4.86 -4.11 -3.48
N PHE A 107 -5.79 -3.31 -2.95
CA PHE A 107 -7.18 -3.74 -2.72
C PHE A 107 -7.89 -4.05 -4.04
N LEU A 108 -7.76 -3.18 -5.05
CA LEU A 108 -8.31 -3.44 -6.38
C LEU A 108 -7.73 -4.70 -7.00
N GLY A 109 -6.43 -4.94 -6.81
CA GLY A 109 -5.79 -6.20 -7.21
C GLY A 109 -6.44 -7.42 -6.55
N LEU A 110 -6.66 -7.40 -5.22
CA LEU A 110 -7.32 -8.50 -4.51
C LEU A 110 -8.76 -8.71 -4.99
N ILE A 111 -9.53 -7.63 -5.19
CA ILE A 111 -10.90 -7.71 -5.70
C ILE A 111 -10.90 -8.29 -7.12
N GLY A 112 -9.99 -7.84 -7.97
CA GLY A 112 -9.83 -8.35 -9.33
C GLY A 112 -9.53 -9.85 -9.34
N LEU A 113 -8.64 -10.33 -8.48
CA LEU A 113 -8.38 -11.76 -8.32
C LEU A 113 -9.59 -12.51 -7.76
N ALA A 114 -10.26 -11.98 -6.74
CA ALA A 114 -11.45 -12.60 -6.16
C ALA A 114 -12.56 -12.80 -7.20
N VAL A 115 -12.77 -11.81 -8.09
CA VAL A 115 -13.72 -11.93 -9.20
C VAL A 115 -13.19 -12.87 -10.28
N ALA A 116 -11.91 -12.77 -10.66
CA ALA A 116 -11.34 -13.57 -11.74
C ALA A 116 -11.35 -15.08 -11.44
N PHE A 117 -11.11 -15.43 -10.17
CA PHE A 117 -11.14 -16.80 -9.67
C PHE A 117 -12.49 -17.21 -9.06
N ASP A 118 -13.49 -16.32 -9.05
CA ASP A 118 -14.78 -16.52 -8.37
C ASP A 118 -14.62 -17.05 -6.93
N SER A 119 -13.68 -16.47 -6.19
CA SER A 119 -13.29 -16.95 -4.86
C SER A 119 -13.82 -16.04 -3.76
N LEU A 120 -14.81 -16.54 -3.01
CA LEU A 120 -15.33 -15.84 -1.84
C LEU A 120 -14.29 -15.72 -0.72
N TRP A 121 -13.33 -16.65 -0.62
CA TRP A 121 -12.25 -16.59 0.38
C TRP A 121 -11.39 -15.34 0.22
N LEU A 122 -11.07 -14.94 -1.01
CA LEU A 122 -10.31 -13.71 -1.27
C LEU A 122 -11.09 -12.45 -0.86
N ILE A 123 -12.43 -12.46 -1.00
CA ILE A 123 -13.28 -11.38 -0.49
C ILE A 123 -13.27 -11.34 1.03
N ILE A 124 -13.44 -12.49 1.69
CA ILE A 124 -13.43 -12.59 3.16
C ILE A 124 -12.09 -12.11 3.72
N LEU A 125 -10.98 -12.52 3.12
CA LEU A 125 -9.63 -12.15 3.54
C LEU A 125 -9.28 -10.68 3.25
N LEU A 126 -10.08 -9.97 2.47
CA LEU A 126 -9.90 -8.54 2.22
C LEU A 126 -10.09 -7.71 3.51
N ALA A 127 -11.01 -8.12 4.39
CA ALA A 127 -11.24 -7.47 5.67
C ALA A 127 -10.02 -7.55 6.63
N PRO A 128 -9.46 -8.73 6.96
CA PRO A 128 -8.26 -8.80 7.77
C PRO A 128 -7.05 -8.16 7.08
N PHE A 129 -6.91 -8.28 5.76
CA PHE A 129 -5.87 -7.55 5.02
C PHE A 129 -5.99 -6.03 5.20
N TYR A 130 -7.22 -5.50 5.11
CA TYR A 130 -7.48 -4.09 5.38
C TYR A 130 -7.04 -3.67 6.78
N LEU A 131 -7.38 -4.46 7.81
CA LEU A 131 -7.01 -4.16 9.19
C LEU A 131 -5.47 -4.16 9.37
N VAL A 132 -4.78 -5.14 8.79
CA VAL A 132 -3.31 -5.23 8.84
C VAL A 132 -2.67 -4.02 8.18
N ILE A 133 -3.11 -3.63 6.98
CA ILE A 133 -2.57 -2.45 6.29
C ILE A 133 -2.89 -1.18 7.07
N ARG A 134 -4.13 -1.04 7.54
CA ARG A 134 -4.63 0.13 8.24
C ARG A 134 -3.87 0.43 9.53
N TYR A 135 -3.77 -0.57 10.40
CA TYR A 135 -3.22 -0.42 11.74
C TYR A 135 -1.74 -0.78 11.83
N GLY A 136 -1.29 -1.76 11.03
CA GLY A 136 0.11 -2.21 11.02
C GLY A 136 1.04 -1.33 10.20
N VAL A 137 0.52 -0.62 9.19
CA VAL A 137 1.34 0.16 8.25
C VAL A 137 0.90 1.62 8.19
N VAL A 138 -0.30 1.92 7.70
CA VAL A 138 -0.76 3.30 7.44
C VAL A 138 -0.72 4.16 8.70
N ALA A 139 -1.30 3.68 9.82
CA ALA A 139 -1.30 4.46 11.06
C ALA A 139 0.11 4.81 11.54
N ARG A 140 1.07 3.90 11.34
CA ARG A 140 2.46 4.07 11.75
C ARG A 140 3.22 4.99 10.80
N GLU A 141 2.97 4.87 9.50
CA GLU A 141 3.50 5.77 8.47
C GLU A 141 3.01 7.20 8.68
N GLU A 142 1.72 7.39 8.94
CA GLU A 142 1.16 8.73 9.20
C GLU A 142 1.72 9.33 10.49
N ALA A 143 1.80 8.56 11.59
CA ALA A 143 2.39 9.04 12.83
C ALA A 143 3.88 9.40 12.66
N TYR A 144 4.60 8.66 11.81
CA TYR A 144 5.97 8.97 11.44
C TYR A 144 6.06 10.29 10.65
N LEU A 145 5.21 10.47 9.64
CA LEU A 145 5.17 11.68 8.82
C LEU A 145 4.74 12.90 9.64
N GLU A 146 3.79 12.74 10.57
CA GLU A 146 3.39 13.80 11.52
C GLU A 146 4.56 14.23 12.40
N ARG A 147 5.31 13.29 12.98
CA ARG A 147 6.50 13.60 13.78
C ARG A 147 7.61 14.27 12.97
N LYS A 148 7.75 13.90 11.70
CA LYS A 148 8.83 14.37 10.84
C LYS A 148 8.57 15.74 10.22
N PHE A 149 7.34 15.97 9.75
CA PHE A 149 6.97 17.15 8.96
C PHE A 149 6.04 18.11 9.68
N GLY A 150 5.49 17.72 10.84
CA GLY A 150 4.63 18.57 11.66
C GLY A 150 3.48 19.20 10.88
N ASP A 151 3.38 20.53 10.95
CA ASP A 151 2.30 21.33 10.37
C ASP A 151 2.16 21.17 8.85
N ALA A 152 3.27 20.97 8.12
CA ALA A 152 3.22 20.75 6.69
C ALA A 152 2.43 19.48 6.34
N TYR A 153 2.60 18.42 7.12
CA TYR A 153 1.85 17.18 6.93
C TYR A 153 0.42 17.27 7.46
N LEU A 154 0.17 18.02 8.53
CA LEU A 154 -1.19 18.28 9.00
C LEU A 154 -2.01 19.06 7.97
N ALA A 155 -1.42 20.08 7.33
CA ALA A 155 -2.06 20.82 6.24
C ALA A 155 -2.36 19.92 5.03
N TYR A 156 -1.43 19.03 4.67
CA TYR A 156 -1.67 18.03 3.63
C TYR A 156 -2.79 17.04 4.01
N LYS A 157 -2.80 16.55 5.25
CA LYS A 157 -3.81 15.64 5.80
C LYS A 157 -5.21 16.26 5.85
N ALA A 158 -5.31 17.58 6.04
CA ALA A 158 -6.57 18.32 6.00
C ALA A 158 -7.12 18.45 4.57
N ARG A 159 -6.25 18.52 3.56
CA ARG A 159 -6.65 18.65 2.14
C ARG A 159 -7.00 17.31 1.51
N ILE A 160 -6.25 16.24 1.81
CA ILE A 160 -6.34 14.96 1.12
C ILE A 160 -6.91 13.87 2.05
N ARG A 161 -7.93 13.16 1.59
CA ARG A 161 -8.53 12.06 2.37
C ARG A 161 -7.57 10.87 2.49
N ARG A 162 -7.73 10.11 3.57
CA ARG A 162 -6.90 8.95 3.89
C ARG A 162 -7.13 7.80 2.91
N TRP A 163 -8.40 7.58 2.61
CA TRP A 163 -8.98 6.69 1.61
C TRP A 163 -9.95 7.57 0.80
N LEU A 164 -10.17 7.26 -0.48
CA LEU A 164 -11.03 8.05 -1.39
C LEU A 164 -12.31 8.57 -0.72
#